data_AF-A0A1Y3EFM2-F1
#
_entry.id   AF-A0A1Y3EFM2-F1
#
_cell.length_a   1.000
_cell.length_b   1.000
_cell.length_c   1.000
_cell.angle_alpha   90.00
_cell.angle_beta   90.00
_cell.angle_gamma   90.00
#
_symmetry.space_group_name_H-M   'P 1'
#
loop_
_entity.id
_entity.type
_entity.pdbx_description
1 polymer ?
#
loop_
_entity_poly.entity_id
_entity_poly.type
_entity_poly.pdbx_seq_one_letter_code
_entity_poly.pdbx_strand_id
1 'polypeptide(L)'
;MKALAQASRGYYEAVREVYDSEWTGSDHVRAISHSIELLWDEFCEKLIDQALNPLNSYCSQFVDLKGKIAKRGRKLVDYDSARHSYESVVGNGKKPDDVKVQKAQQELAVAKKLYDDINNELSEELPVLYDGRYTFFVNNLQSMFSAECNFHCDSAKVSKF
;
A
#
# COMPACT_ATOMS: atom_id res chain seq x y z
N MET A 1 13.27 15.07 -0.72
CA MET A 1 12.82 15.55 -2.05
C MET A 1 12.19 16.93 -1.99
N LYS A 2 11.01 17.11 -1.38
CA LYS A 2 10.35 18.45 -1.30
C LYS A 2 11.25 19.57 -0.73
N ALA A 3 11.99 19.27 0.34
CA ALA A 3 12.93 20.24 0.92
C ALA A 3 14.08 20.61 -0.05
N LEU A 4 14.57 19.66 -0.85
CA LEU A 4 15.61 19.91 -1.83
C LEU A 4 15.07 20.69 -3.04
N ALA A 5 13.86 20.36 -3.52
CA ALA A 5 13.17 21.15 -4.54
C ALA A 5 12.95 22.61 -4.08
N GLN A 6 12.54 22.81 -2.82
CA GLN A 6 12.38 24.14 -2.24
C GLN A 6 13.71 24.89 -2.11
N ALA A 7 14.78 24.22 -1.67
CA ALA A 7 16.11 24.82 -1.61
C ALA A 7 16.62 25.21 -3.01
N SER A 8 16.40 24.35 -4.00
CA SER A 8 16.73 24.63 -5.40
C SER A 8 15.96 25.86 -5.91
N ARG A 9 14.65 25.95 -5.65
CA ARG A 9 13.82 27.09 -6.03
C ARG A 9 14.33 28.38 -5.40
N GLY A 10 14.61 28.38 -4.09
CA GLY A 10 15.15 29.55 -3.39
C GLY A 10 16.52 30.00 -3.91
N TYR A 11 17.40 29.05 -4.27
CA TYR A 11 18.67 29.37 -4.91
C TYR A 11 18.47 30.07 -6.27
N TYR A 12 17.63 29.50 -7.13
CA TYR A 12 17.38 30.05 -8.46
C TYR A 12 16.60 31.36 -8.42
N GLU A 13 15.74 31.56 -7.43
CA GLU A 13 15.08 32.84 -7.14
C GLU A 13 16.11 33.92 -6.79
N ALA A 14 17.01 33.64 -5.85
CA ALA A 14 18.09 34.56 -5.51
C ALA A 14 18.99 34.88 -6.71
N VAL A 15 19.33 33.87 -7.54
CA VAL A 15 20.11 34.08 -8.78
C VAL A 15 19.38 35.04 -9.73
N ARG A 16 18.07 34.86 -9.95
CA ARG A 16 17.28 35.76 -10.81
C ARG A 16 17.17 37.19 -10.27
N GLU A 17 17.15 37.36 -8.94
CA GLU A 17 17.09 38.68 -8.31
C GLU A 17 18.40 39.47 -8.45
N VAL A 18 19.54 38.79 -8.34
CA VAL A 18 20.86 39.45 -8.38
C VAL A 18 21.45 39.55 -9.79
N TYR A 19 20.98 38.74 -10.74
CA TYR A 19 21.46 38.77 -12.12
C TYR A 19 20.73 39.84 -12.92
N ASP A 20 21.45 40.92 -13.25
CA ASP A 20 20.90 42.08 -13.93
C ASP A 20 20.30 41.71 -15.31
N SER A 21 19.24 42.40 -15.73
CA SER A 21 18.62 42.21 -17.05
C SER A 21 19.54 42.62 -18.19
N GLU A 22 20.44 43.58 -17.96
CA GLU A 22 21.38 44.07 -18.97
C GLU A 22 22.62 43.17 -19.11
N TRP A 23 22.82 42.20 -18.21
CA TRP A 23 23.95 41.29 -18.27
C TRP A 23 23.77 40.24 -19.37
N THR A 24 24.89 39.91 -20.03
CA THR A 24 24.91 38.95 -21.13
C THR A 24 24.40 37.58 -20.68
N GLY A 25 23.31 37.10 -21.30
CA GLY A 25 22.74 35.79 -20.99
C GLY A 25 21.64 35.79 -19.92
N SER A 26 21.14 36.95 -19.51
CA SER A 26 20.03 37.08 -18.54
C SER A 26 18.80 36.22 -18.90
N ASP A 27 18.39 36.21 -20.16
CA ASP A 27 17.30 35.35 -20.64
C ASP A 27 17.62 33.85 -20.52
N HIS A 28 18.89 33.48 -20.69
CA HIS A 28 19.33 32.09 -20.54
C HIS A 28 19.29 31.64 -19.07
N VAL A 29 19.76 32.49 -18.16
CA VAL A 29 19.66 32.26 -16.71
C VAL A 29 18.20 32.07 -16.30
N ARG A 30 17.29 32.92 -16.79
CA ARG A 30 15.85 32.80 -16.54
C ARG A 30 15.28 31.50 -17.10
N ALA A 31 15.68 31.11 -18.31
CA ALA A 31 15.23 29.87 -18.94
C ALA A 31 15.70 28.62 -18.17
N ILE A 32 16.99 28.52 -17.82
CA ILE A 32 17.55 27.43 -17.00
C ILE A 32 16.80 27.30 -15.68
N SER A 33 16.64 28.44 -15.02
CA SER A 33 15.97 28.55 -13.73
C SER A 33 14.53 28.01 -13.79
N HIS A 34 13.76 28.42 -14.80
CA HIS A 34 12.40 27.92 -15.00
C HIS A 34 12.38 26.42 -15.38
N SER A 35 13.28 25.98 -16.25
CA SER A 35 13.36 24.57 -16.65
C SER A 35 13.68 23.65 -15.46
N ILE A 36 14.61 24.05 -14.58
CA ILE A 36 14.92 23.29 -13.36
C ILE A 36 13.69 23.20 -12.44
N GLU A 37 12.94 24.29 -12.27
CA GLU A 37 11.72 24.28 -11.45
C GLU A 37 10.67 23.30 -11.99
N LEU A 38 10.44 23.32 -13.31
CA LEU A 38 9.51 22.38 -13.96
C LEU A 38 9.95 20.92 -13.80
N LEU A 39 11.24 20.63 -13.99
CA LEU A 39 11.78 19.28 -13.81
C LEU A 39 11.59 18.78 -12.37
N TRP A 40 11.76 19.65 -11.38
CA TRP A 40 11.52 19.32 -9.98
C TRP A 40 10.06 19.02 -9.68
N ASP A 41 9.15 19.84 -10.20
CA ASP A 41 7.70 19.66 -9.99
C ASP A 41 7.24 18.34 -10.64
N GLU A 42 7.62 18.08 -11.89
CA GLU A 42 7.31 16.83 -12.61
C GLU A 42 7.89 15.60 -11.90
N PHE A 43 9.12 15.69 -11.42
CA PHE A 43 9.76 14.58 -10.71
C PHE A 43 9.07 14.28 -9.37
N CYS A 44 8.70 15.32 -8.60
CA CYS A 44 7.98 15.15 -7.36
C CYS A 44 6.59 14.54 -7.58
N GLU A 45 5.87 14.98 -8.61
CA GLU A 45 4.57 14.43 -8.98
C GLU A 45 4.70 12.96 -9.39
N LYS A 46 5.65 12.61 -10.27
CA LYS A 46 5.92 11.23 -10.68
C LYS A 46 6.23 10.31 -9.50
N LEU A 47 7.06 10.76 -8.54
CA LEU A 47 7.35 9.95 -7.35
C LEU A 47 6.11 9.72 -6.48
N ILE A 48 5.26 10.74 -6.34
CA ILE A 48 4.01 10.61 -5.57
C ILE A 48 3.09 9.60 -6.26
N ASP A 49 2.84 9.79 -7.55
CA ASP A 49 1.81 9.02 -8.25
C ASP A 49 2.25 7.61 -8.63
N GLN A 50 3.51 7.43 -9.01
CA GLN A 50 3.99 6.17 -9.58
C GLN A 50 4.79 5.30 -8.59
N ALA A 51 5.24 5.87 -7.47
CA ALA A 51 5.94 5.11 -6.43
C ALA A 51 5.18 5.13 -5.10
N LEU A 52 4.89 6.31 -4.54
CA LEU A 52 4.31 6.42 -3.21
C LEU A 52 2.85 5.96 -3.13
N ASN A 53 1.99 6.37 -4.06
CA ASN A 53 0.58 5.98 -4.06
C ASN A 53 0.38 4.46 -4.25
N PRO A 54 1.09 3.78 -5.18
CA PRO A 54 1.09 2.33 -5.26
C PRO A 54 1.61 1.65 -3.99
N LEU A 55 2.65 2.20 -3.35
CA LEU A 55 3.17 1.68 -2.09
C LEU A 55 2.16 1.79 -0.96
N ASN A 56 1.48 2.93 -0.84
CA ASN A 56 0.42 3.11 0.16
C ASN A 56 -0.72 2.11 -0.05
N SER A 57 -1.13 1.91 -1.31
CA SER A 57 -2.17 0.95 -1.69
C SER A 57 -1.76 -0.51 -1.45
N TYR A 58 -0.48 -0.83 -1.62
CA TYR A 58 0.06 -2.14 -1.26
C TYR A 58 0.07 -2.34 0.26
N CYS A 59 0.53 -1.34 1.02
CA CYS A 59 0.57 -1.37 2.47
C CYS A 59 -0.82 -1.47 3.12
N SER A 60 -1.85 -0.85 2.54
CA SER A 60 -3.22 -0.91 3.09
C SER A 60 -3.80 -2.32 3.08
N GLN A 61 -3.43 -3.15 2.10
CA GLN A 61 -3.87 -4.56 2.02
C GLN A 61 -3.48 -5.36 3.27
N PHE A 62 -2.33 -5.03 3.88
CA PHE A 62 -1.90 -5.70 5.12
C PHE A 62 -2.77 -5.33 6.32
N VAL A 63 -3.32 -4.12 6.36
CA VAL A 63 -4.22 -3.69 7.44
C VAL A 63 -5.51 -4.50 7.39
N ASP A 64 -6.10 -4.61 6.20
CA ASP A 64 -7.34 -5.36 5.97
C ASP A 64 -7.14 -6.86 6.25
N LEU A 65 -6.05 -7.44 5.73
CA LEU A 65 -5.72 -8.85 5.97
C LEU A 65 -5.46 -9.15 7.45
N LYS A 66 -4.77 -8.27 8.18
CA LYS A 66 -4.62 -8.41 9.64
C LYS A 66 -5.97 -8.40 10.34
N GLY A 67 -6.89 -7.54 9.91
CA GLY A 67 -8.27 -7.51 10.39
C GLY A 67 -9.01 -8.83 10.15
N LYS A 68 -8.91 -9.38 8.93
CA LYS A 68 -9.50 -10.68 8.57
C LYS A 68 -8.89 -11.83 9.38
N ILE A 69 -7.56 -11.88 9.53
CA ILE A 69 -6.86 -12.91 10.33
C ILE A 69 -7.35 -12.86 11.79
N ALA A 70 -7.45 -11.68 12.38
CA ALA A 70 -7.97 -11.52 13.74
C ALA A 70 -9.44 -11.99 13.85
N LYS A 71 -10.27 -11.70 12.83
CA LYS A 71 -11.65 -12.17 12.75
C LYS A 71 -11.74 -13.69 12.64
N ARG A 72 -10.91 -14.33 11.80
CA ARG A 72 -10.77 -15.79 11.71
C ARG A 72 -10.42 -16.39 13.07
N GLY A 73 -9.45 -15.81 13.77
CA GLY A 73 -9.05 -16.26 15.10
C GLY A 73 -10.20 -16.27 16.11
N ARG A 74 -11.02 -15.21 16.15
CA ARG A 74 -12.23 -15.17 16.98
C ARG A 74 -13.26 -16.23 16.58
N LYS A 75 -13.49 -16.41 15.27
CA LYS A 75 -14.46 -17.38 14.75
C LYS A 75 -14.05 -18.83 14.98
N LEU A 76 -12.75 -19.12 15.01
CA LEU A 76 -12.23 -20.43 15.40
C LEU A 76 -12.60 -20.75 16.86
N VAL A 77 -12.43 -19.79 17.77
CA VAL A 77 -12.82 -19.95 19.18
C VAL A 77 -14.33 -20.19 19.32
N ASP A 78 -15.16 -19.42 18.60
CA ASP A 78 -16.62 -19.62 18.59
C ASP A 78 -16.99 -21.03 18.10
N TYR A 79 -16.33 -21.50 17.03
CA TYR A 79 -16.53 -22.83 16.47
C TYR A 79 -16.11 -23.95 17.42
N ASP A 80 -14.94 -23.86 18.05
CA ASP A 80 -14.49 -24.84 19.04
C ASP A 80 -15.41 -24.89 20.26
N SER A 81 -15.90 -23.73 20.72
CA SER A 81 -16.88 -23.66 21.81
C SER A 81 -18.19 -24.36 21.44
N ALA A 82 -18.71 -24.11 20.22
CA ALA A 82 -19.94 -24.77 19.76
C ALA A 82 -19.75 -26.28 19.59
N ARG A 83 -18.57 -26.71 19.14
CA ARG A 83 -18.21 -28.14 19.00
C ARG A 83 -18.21 -28.83 20.35
N HIS A 84 -17.54 -28.26 21.35
CA HIS A 84 -17.53 -28.81 22.70
C HIS A 84 -18.92 -28.83 23.35
N SER A 85 -19.74 -27.79 23.13
CA SER A 85 -21.13 -27.76 23.60
C SER A 85 -21.95 -28.91 23.00
N TYR A 86 -21.84 -29.13 21.69
CA TYR A 86 -22.51 -30.24 21.01
C TYR A 86 -22.03 -31.60 21.51
N GLU A 87 -20.71 -31.82 21.60
CA GLU A 87 -20.10 -33.04 22.14
C GLU A 87 -20.60 -33.36 23.56
N SER A 88 -20.70 -32.35 24.43
CA SER A 88 -21.24 -32.49 25.78
C SER A 88 -22.73 -32.86 25.79
N VAL A 89 -23.55 -32.22 24.96
CA VAL A 89 -25.00 -32.49 24.90
C VAL A 89 -25.27 -33.91 24.38
N VAL A 90 -24.51 -34.39 23.40
CA VAL A 90 -24.61 -35.75 22.85
C VAL A 90 -24.06 -36.78 23.84
N GLY A 91 -22.92 -36.51 24.48
CA GLY A 91 -22.28 -37.41 25.46
C GLY A 91 -23.14 -37.69 26.70
N ASN A 92 -24.12 -36.83 27.00
CA ASN A 92 -25.11 -37.04 28.06
C ASN A 92 -26.20 -38.08 27.72
N GLY A 93 -26.06 -38.84 26.62
CA GLY A 93 -26.98 -39.93 26.26
C GLY A 93 -28.34 -39.45 25.73
N LYS A 94 -28.45 -38.19 25.30
CA LYS A 94 -29.67 -37.66 24.70
C LYS A 94 -29.91 -38.24 23.31
N LYS A 95 -31.19 -38.48 22.98
CA LYS A 95 -31.58 -38.95 21.64
C LYS A 95 -31.29 -37.87 20.58
N PRO A 96 -30.96 -38.25 19.34
CA PRO A 96 -30.70 -37.30 18.25
C PRO A 96 -31.84 -36.28 18.03
N ASP A 97 -33.07 -36.70 18.29
CA ASP A 97 -34.29 -35.91 18.05
C ASP A 97 -34.60 -34.94 19.21
N ASP A 98 -33.80 -34.97 20.29
CA ASP A 98 -33.95 -34.06 21.42
C ASP A 98 -33.71 -32.61 20.96
N VAL A 99 -34.62 -31.72 21.32
CA VAL A 99 -34.58 -30.30 20.94
C VAL A 99 -33.24 -29.65 21.31
N LYS A 100 -32.60 -30.06 22.41
CA LYS A 100 -31.29 -29.54 22.82
C LYS A 100 -30.17 -30.03 21.90
N VAL A 101 -30.24 -31.27 21.41
CA VAL A 101 -29.27 -31.82 20.44
C VAL A 101 -29.42 -31.10 19.11
N GLN A 102 -30.64 -30.96 18.60
CA GLN A 102 -30.90 -30.26 17.33
C GLN A 102 -30.45 -28.79 17.37
N LYS A 103 -30.72 -28.09 18.48
CA LYS A 103 -30.28 -26.70 18.66
C LYS A 103 -28.74 -26.59 18.67
N ALA A 104 -28.06 -27.44 19.45
CA ALA A 104 -26.60 -27.44 19.51
C ALA A 104 -25.97 -27.79 18.14
N GLN A 105 -26.60 -28.69 17.36
CA GLN A 105 -26.16 -29.03 16.02
C GLN A 105 -26.28 -27.83 15.05
N GLN A 106 -27.39 -27.09 15.12
CA GLN A 106 -27.58 -25.88 14.31
C GLN A 106 -26.56 -24.78 14.66
N GLU A 107 -26.34 -24.54 15.96
CA GLU A 107 -25.33 -23.58 16.43
C GLU A 107 -23.92 -23.96 15.95
N LEU A 108 -23.56 -25.26 16.04
CA LEU A 108 -22.30 -25.78 15.51
C LEU A 108 -22.18 -25.57 14.01
N ALA A 109 -23.22 -25.87 13.23
CA ALA A 109 -23.21 -25.69 11.78
C ALA A 109 -23.02 -24.23 11.37
N VAL A 110 -23.69 -23.29 12.07
CA VAL A 110 -23.54 -21.85 11.83
C VAL A 110 -22.14 -21.38 12.18
N ALA A 111 -21.61 -21.74 13.36
CA ALA A 111 -20.27 -21.35 13.79
C ALA A 111 -19.19 -21.90 12.84
N LYS A 112 -19.34 -23.16 12.42
CA LYS A 112 -18.45 -23.81 11.43
C LYS A 112 -18.44 -23.05 10.12
N LYS A 113 -19.62 -22.75 9.56
CA LYS A 113 -19.74 -22.04 8.29
C LYS A 113 -19.03 -20.67 8.35
N LEU A 114 -19.31 -19.87 9.39
CA LEU A 114 -18.70 -18.55 9.53
C LEU A 114 -17.17 -18.59 9.68
N TYR A 115 -16.63 -19.63 10.31
CA TYR A 115 -15.18 -19.85 10.37
C TYR A 115 -14.62 -20.29 9.02
N ASP A 116 -15.22 -21.31 8.40
CA ASP A 116 -14.74 -21.89 7.14
C ASP A 116 -14.75 -20.86 6.01
N ASP A 117 -15.79 -20.01 5.91
CA ASP A 117 -15.87 -18.94 4.92
C ASP A 117 -14.64 -18.02 4.98
N ILE A 118 -14.31 -17.50 6.17
CA ILE A 118 -13.14 -16.60 6.37
C ILE A 118 -11.83 -17.36 6.21
N ASN A 119 -11.78 -18.61 6.68
CA ASN A 119 -10.58 -19.44 6.56
C ASN A 119 -10.22 -19.69 5.10
N ASN A 120 -11.21 -20.00 4.27
CA ASN A 120 -11.01 -20.29 2.85
C ASN A 120 -10.59 -19.03 2.10
N GLU A 121 -11.26 -17.89 2.33
CA GLU A 121 -10.83 -16.59 1.79
C GLU A 121 -9.35 -16.30 2.12
N LEU A 122 -8.94 -16.44 3.38
CA LEU A 122 -7.56 -16.19 3.78
C LEU A 122 -6.56 -17.21 3.21
N SER A 123 -6.99 -18.45 3.00
CA SER A 123 -6.16 -19.49 2.39
C SER A 123 -5.87 -19.20 0.92
N GLU A 124 -6.75 -18.47 0.24
CA GLU A 124 -6.58 -18.01 -1.13
C GLU A 124 -5.81 -16.68 -1.19
N GLU A 125 -6.18 -15.70 -0.35
CA GLU A 125 -5.62 -14.34 -0.41
C GLU A 125 -4.16 -14.25 0.06
N LEU A 126 -3.78 -14.98 1.14
CA LEU A 126 -2.45 -14.85 1.73
C LEU A 126 -1.31 -15.31 0.79
N PRO A 127 -1.40 -16.47 0.12
CA PRO A 127 -0.39 -16.86 -0.87
C PRO A 127 -0.30 -15.88 -2.03
N VAL A 128 -1.44 -15.41 -2.54
CA VAL A 128 -1.48 -14.43 -3.65
C VAL A 128 -0.76 -13.14 -3.29
N LEU A 129 -1.01 -12.59 -2.09
CA LEU A 129 -0.30 -11.39 -1.61
C LEU A 129 1.20 -11.66 -1.49
N TYR A 130 1.58 -12.80 -0.92
CA TYR A 130 2.98 -13.15 -0.71
C TYR A 130 3.72 -13.26 -2.04
N ASP A 131 3.19 -14.00 -3.01
CA ASP A 131 3.82 -14.18 -4.32
C ASP A 131 3.86 -12.89 -5.12
N GLY A 132 2.86 -12.02 -4.98
CA GLY A 132 2.82 -10.69 -5.58
C GLY A 132 3.90 -9.73 -5.11
N ARG A 133 4.58 -9.99 -3.98
CA ARG A 133 5.59 -9.07 -3.38
C ARG A 133 6.73 -8.74 -4.35
N TYR A 134 7.21 -9.73 -5.10
CA TYR A 134 8.36 -9.56 -5.98
C TYR A 134 8.01 -8.62 -7.13
N THR A 135 6.92 -8.91 -7.83
CA THR A 135 6.41 -8.08 -8.92
C THR A 135 6.11 -6.66 -8.45
N PHE A 136 5.51 -6.51 -7.27
CA PHE A 136 5.28 -5.19 -6.67
C PHE A 136 6.59 -4.42 -6.47
N PHE A 137 7.58 -4.99 -5.79
CA PHE A 137 8.85 -4.31 -5.54
C PHE A 137 9.59 -3.96 -6.82
N VAL A 138 9.64 -4.89 -7.79
CA VAL A 138 10.28 -4.65 -9.09
C VAL A 138 9.63 -3.45 -9.79
N ASN A 139 8.29 -3.44 -9.90
CA ASN A 139 7.59 -2.35 -10.57
C ASN A 139 7.74 -1.02 -9.85
N ASN A 140 7.62 -1.02 -8.51
CA ASN A 140 7.70 0.20 -7.72
C ASN A 140 9.11 0.83 -7.77
N LEU A 141 10.15 0.01 -7.61
CA LEU A 141 11.54 0.45 -7.71
C LEU A 141 11.89 0.87 -9.14
N GLN A 142 11.38 0.16 -10.15
CA GLN A 142 11.60 0.54 -11.54
C GLN A 142 11.00 1.92 -11.85
N SER A 143 9.78 2.21 -11.40
CA SER A 143 9.17 3.54 -11.56
C SER A 143 10.00 4.63 -10.86
N MET A 144 10.47 4.36 -9.65
CA MET A 144 11.29 5.30 -8.86
C MET A 144 12.63 5.57 -9.56
N PHE A 145 13.37 4.53 -9.94
CA PHE A 145 14.68 4.68 -10.59
C PHE A 145 14.58 5.29 -11.98
N SER A 146 13.53 4.98 -12.74
CA SER A 146 13.26 5.64 -14.02
C SER A 146 12.99 7.13 -13.83
N ALA A 147 12.20 7.52 -12.82
CA ALA A 147 11.95 8.92 -12.52
C ALA A 147 13.23 9.66 -12.10
N GLU A 148 14.05 9.06 -11.24
CA GLU A 148 15.36 9.59 -10.84
C GLU A 148 16.31 9.75 -12.04
N CYS A 149 16.43 8.71 -12.86
CA CYS A 149 17.31 8.71 -14.03
C CYS A 149 16.93 9.82 -15.01
N ASN A 150 15.64 9.95 -15.33
CA ASN A 150 15.13 10.98 -16.23
C ASN A 150 15.39 12.38 -15.66
N PHE A 151 15.04 12.62 -14.39
CA PHE A 151 15.26 13.89 -13.72
C PHE A 151 16.74 14.30 -13.76
N HIS A 152 17.65 13.38 -13.42
CA HIS A 152 19.09 13.67 -13.42
C HIS A 152 19.64 13.89 -14.82
N CYS A 153 19.23 13.09 -15.82
CA CYS A 153 19.65 13.26 -17.20
C CYS A 153 19.20 14.61 -17.77
N ASP A 154 17.97 15.02 -17.53
CA ASP A 154 17.41 16.25 -18.07
C ASP A 154 17.94 17.49 -17.32
N SER A 155 18.08 17.40 -16.00
CA SER A 155 18.74 18.46 -15.21
C SER A 155 20.18 18.71 -15.68
N ALA A 156 20.92 17.65 -15.99
CA ALA A 156 22.28 17.76 -16.52
C ALA A 156 22.33 18.41 -17.90
N LYS A 157 21.31 18.25 -18.75
CA LYS A 157 21.21 18.93 -20.06
C LYS A 157 20.92 20.41 -19.90
N VAL A 158 20.01 20.76 -18.98
CA VAL A 158 19.66 22.15 -18.67
C VAL A 158 20.85 22.93 -18.09
N SER A 159 21.76 22.24 -17.39
CA SER A 159 22.93 22.84 -16.74
C SER A 159 24.16 23.02 -17.65
N LYS A 160 24.08 22.59 -18.92
CA LYS A 160 25.25 22.45 -19.82
C LYS A 160 25.51 23.65 -20.74
N PHE A 161 25.22 24.89 -20.34
CA PHE A 161 25.61 26.07 -21.14
C PHE A 161 25.89 27.28 -20.26
#